data_AF-A0AAU9SIW4-F1
#
_entry.id   AF-A0AAU9SIW4-F1
#
_cell.length_a   1.000
_cell.length_b   1.000
_cell.length_c   1.000
_cell.angle_alpha   90.00
_cell.angle_beta   90.00
_cell.angle_gamma   90.00
#
_symmetry.space_group_name_H-M   'P 1'
#
loop_
_entity.id
_entity.type
_entity.pdbx_description
1 polymer ?
#
loop_
_entity_poly.entity_id
_entity_poly.type
_entity_poly.pdbx_seq_one_letter_code
_entity_poly.pdbx_strand_id
1 'polypeptide(L)'
;MSYSSLKLPIFLLLSSLLHAALGEEIVCENLPTNMCAFSISASGKRCLLETANVAGKYTCRTSAVEVEGIVNHVESDECVAACGVDRKTVGISSDAMMEAGFAAKLCSPACLDYCPNILDLYFNLAAGEGAFLPDLCDAQRINPHRSMLENLSSGAAPGPVSETSPGPVSEDLPALAPAPM
;
A
#
# COMPACT_ATOMS: atom_id res chain seq x y z
N MET A 1 -32.95 36.00 36.15
CA MET A 1 -31.70 36.29 35.40
C MET A 1 -30.82 35.04 35.36
N SER A 2 -30.47 34.61 34.14
CA SER A 2 -29.18 34.02 33.77
C SER A 2 -28.59 32.85 34.60
N TYR A 3 -29.20 31.66 34.55
CA TYR A 3 -28.52 30.42 35.00
C TYR A 3 -28.28 29.38 33.89
N SER A 4 -29.01 29.46 32.77
CA SER A 4 -28.79 28.55 31.61
C SER A 4 -27.75 29.06 30.62
N SER A 5 -27.50 30.38 30.56
CA SER A 5 -26.59 30.99 29.57
C SER A 5 -25.11 30.68 29.84
N LEU A 6 -24.73 30.43 31.11
CA LEU A 6 -23.34 30.14 31.47
C LEU A 6 -22.97 28.65 31.32
N LYS A 7 -23.96 27.73 31.34
CA LYS A 7 -23.70 26.28 31.26
C LYS A 7 -23.29 25.81 29.87
N LEU A 8 -23.87 26.42 28.82
CA LEU A 8 -23.55 26.10 27.43
C LEU A 8 -22.10 26.46 27.05
N PRO A 9 -21.57 27.68 27.33
CA PRO A 9 -20.18 28.00 27.05
C PRO A 9 -19.21 27.21 27.93
N ILE A 10 -19.57 26.91 29.19
CA ILE A 10 -18.76 26.05 30.06
C ILE A 10 -18.67 24.63 29.48
N PHE A 11 -19.79 24.05 29.04
CA PHE A 11 -19.80 22.72 28.41
C PHE A 11 -18.99 22.69 27.11
N LEU A 12 -19.10 23.72 26.26
CA LEU A 12 -18.31 23.86 25.03
C LEU A 12 -16.81 24.04 25.33
N LEU A 13 -16.46 24.83 26.35
CA LEU A 13 -15.07 24.98 26.79
C LEU A 13 -14.53 23.67 27.34
N LEU A 14 -15.24 22.99 28.24
CA LEU A 14 -14.80 21.69 28.79
C LEU A 14 -14.64 20.62 27.70
N SER A 15 -15.56 20.57 26.73
CA SER A 15 -15.40 19.66 25.59
C SER A 15 -14.20 20.05 24.73
N SER A 16 -13.98 21.32 24.42
CA SER A 16 -12.77 21.75 23.68
C SER A 16 -11.45 21.47 24.42
N LEU A 17 -11.42 21.66 25.74
CA LEU A 17 -10.29 21.32 26.61
C LEU A 17 -10.04 19.81 26.65
N LEU A 18 -11.09 18.99 26.60
CA LEU A 18 -10.97 17.54 26.51
C LEU A 18 -10.39 17.10 25.16
N HIS A 19 -10.78 17.74 24.05
CA HIS A 19 -10.17 17.49 22.74
C HIS A 19 -8.69 17.96 22.69
N ALA A 20 -8.35 19.06 23.35
CA ALA A 20 -6.97 19.56 23.41
C ALA A 20 -6.06 18.70 24.32
N ALA A 21 -6.60 18.09 25.37
CA ALA A 21 -5.86 17.20 26.27
C ALA A 21 -5.69 15.78 25.72
N LEU A 22 -6.48 15.38 24.71
CA LEU A 22 -6.40 14.08 24.04
C LEU A 22 -5.54 14.10 22.76
N GLY A 23 -5.04 15.28 22.35
CA GLY A 23 -4.06 15.40 21.27
C GLY A 23 -2.65 15.10 21.76
N GLU A 24 -2.41 13.90 22.29
CA GLU A 24 -1.03 13.47 22.55
C GLU A 24 -0.34 13.28 21.19
N GLU A 25 0.80 13.94 21.04
CA GLU A 25 1.63 13.83 19.86
C GLU A 25 2.03 12.37 19.66
N ILE A 26 1.63 11.74 18.55
CA ILE A 26 1.96 10.33 18.30
C ILE A 26 3.46 10.24 18.08
N VAL A 27 4.15 9.63 19.04
CA VAL A 27 5.54 9.17 18.93
C VAL A 27 5.50 7.64 18.84
N CYS A 28 6.02 7.07 17.75
CA CYS A 28 5.87 5.65 17.48
C CYS A 28 6.41 4.77 18.62
N GLU A 29 7.54 5.16 19.22
CA GLU A 29 8.20 4.43 20.30
C GLU A 29 7.36 4.35 21.59
N ASN A 30 6.39 5.27 21.74
CA ASN A 30 5.46 5.29 22.87
C ASN A 30 4.16 4.51 22.59
N LEU A 31 3.90 4.12 21.33
CA LEU A 31 2.70 3.38 20.99
C LEU A 31 2.77 1.94 21.52
N PRO A 32 1.65 1.41 22.02
CA PRO A 32 1.56 -0.02 22.30
C PRO A 32 1.63 -0.80 20.99
N THR A 33 2.18 -2.02 21.05
CA THR A 33 2.47 -2.82 19.85
C THR A 33 1.22 -3.14 19.02
N ASN A 34 0.05 -3.25 19.65
CA ASN A 34 -1.24 -3.45 18.99
C ASN A 34 -1.83 -2.17 18.36
N MET A 35 -1.14 -1.03 18.41
CA MET A 35 -1.50 0.20 17.71
C MET A 35 -0.34 0.71 16.85
N CYS A 36 0.76 -0.03 16.76
CA CYS A 36 1.97 0.43 16.09
C CYS A 36 1.84 0.37 14.57
N ALA A 37 1.57 -0.81 14.02
CA ALA A 37 1.47 -0.99 12.58
C ALA A 37 0.34 -0.14 12.00
N PHE A 38 0.60 0.48 10.85
CA PHE A 38 -0.30 1.39 10.14
C PHE A 38 -0.62 2.70 10.87
N SER A 39 0.21 3.10 11.85
CA SER A 39 0.10 4.42 12.47
C SER A 39 1.06 5.42 11.83
N ILE A 40 0.76 6.71 11.97
CA ILE A 40 1.58 7.82 11.51
C ILE A 40 1.82 8.77 12.68
N SER A 41 3.09 9.00 12.95
CA SER A 41 3.55 9.93 13.98
C SER A 41 3.13 11.37 13.68
N ALA A 42 3.27 12.25 14.66
CA ALA A 42 3.07 13.68 14.45
C ALA A 42 4.04 14.30 13.44
N SER A 43 5.23 13.70 13.31
CA SER A 43 6.23 14.10 12.33
C SER A 43 5.89 13.66 10.89
N GLY A 44 4.72 13.04 10.68
CA GLY A 44 4.29 12.54 9.37
C GLY A 44 4.98 11.26 8.94
N LYS A 45 5.69 10.57 9.85
CA LYS A 45 6.42 9.33 9.54
C LYS A 45 5.63 8.11 9.98
N ARG A 46 5.63 7.06 9.16
CA ARG A 46 4.95 5.78 9.47
C ARG A 46 5.61 5.11 10.67
N CYS A 47 4.81 4.48 11.52
CA CYS A 47 5.27 3.60 12.58
C CYS A 47 5.36 2.15 12.07
N LEU A 48 6.43 1.44 12.43
CA LEU A 48 6.65 0.05 12.08
C LEU A 48 6.88 -0.82 13.31
N LEU A 49 6.37 -2.05 13.24
CA LEU A 49 6.63 -3.07 14.23
C LEU A 49 7.92 -3.81 13.85
N GLU A 50 8.86 -3.88 14.79
CA GLU A 50 10.12 -4.62 14.64
C GLU A 50 10.23 -5.74 15.69
N THR A 51 10.96 -6.81 15.37
CA THR A 51 11.33 -7.83 16.34
C THR A 51 12.52 -7.36 17.18
N ALA A 52 12.28 -7.15 18.47
CA ALA A 52 13.29 -6.62 19.39
C ALA A 52 14.31 -7.68 19.86
N ASN A 53 13.92 -8.96 19.88
CA ASN A 53 14.78 -10.05 20.32
C ASN A 53 14.37 -11.41 19.73
N VAL A 54 15.26 -12.40 19.87
CA VAL A 54 15.02 -13.80 19.45
C VAL A 54 13.85 -14.48 20.19
N ALA A 55 13.37 -13.89 21.28
CA ALA A 55 12.19 -14.37 22.00
C ALA A 55 10.87 -13.91 21.37
N GLY A 56 10.91 -13.18 20.25
CA GLY A 56 9.72 -12.74 19.52
C GLY A 56 9.01 -11.54 20.15
N LYS A 57 9.68 -10.77 21.01
CA LYS A 57 9.12 -9.53 21.56
C LYS A 57 9.12 -8.46 20.47
N TYR A 58 8.00 -7.77 20.30
CA TYR A 58 7.90 -6.66 19.35
C TYR A 58 8.19 -5.30 20.01
N THR A 59 8.73 -4.38 19.21
CA THR A 59 8.89 -2.96 19.54
C THR A 59 8.37 -2.10 18.40
N CYS A 60 7.80 -0.94 18.74
CA CYS A 60 7.38 0.04 17.74
C CYS A 60 8.49 1.06 17.48
N ARG A 61 8.70 1.41 16.21
CA ARG A 61 9.68 2.41 15.80
C ARG A 61 9.15 3.32 14.70
N THR A 62 9.70 4.52 14.65
CA THR A 62 9.46 5.47 13.57
C THR A 62 10.25 5.05 12.32
N SER A 63 9.58 4.98 11.16
CA SER A 63 10.20 4.68 9.87
C SER A 63 10.89 5.92 9.28
N ALA A 64 11.72 5.71 8.26
CA ALA A 64 12.25 6.79 7.43
C ALA A 64 11.26 7.29 6.37
N VAL A 65 10.10 6.63 6.20
CA VAL A 65 9.13 6.93 5.15
C VAL A 65 8.17 7.99 5.64
N GLU A 66 8.20 9.14 4.97
CA GLU A 66 7.29 10.26 5.20
C GLU A 66 5.98 10.03 4.43
N VAL A 67 4.87 10.39 5.07
CA VAL A 67 3.52 10.33 4.51
C VAL A 67 3.08 11.75 4.21
N GLU A 68 2.60 11.96 2.99
CA GLU A 68 2.10 13.26 2.59
C GLU A 68 0.71 13.53 3.20
N GLY A 69 0.55 14.66 3.88
CA GLY A 69 -0.75 15.19 4.30
C GLY A 69 -1.45 14.48 5.47
N ILE A 70 -0.88 13.39 6.01
CA ILE A 70 -1.44 12.66 7.17
C ILE A 70 -0.44 12.70 8.33
N VAL A 71 -0.91 13.12 9.50
CA VAL A 71 -0.12 13.17 10.75
C VAL A 71 -1.01 12.75 11.92
N ASN A 72 -0.41 12.24 13.00
CA ASN A 72 -1.14 11.84 14.22
C ASN A 72 -2.33 10.90 13.93
N HIS A 73 -2.08 9.86 13.15
CA HIS A 73 -3.12 8.91 12.72
C HIS A 73 -2.84 7.51 13.26
N VAL A 74 -3.88 6.84 13.74
CA VAL A 74 -3.87 5.40 14.02
C VAL A 74 -4.97 4.77 13.19
N GLU A 75 -4.61 3.83 12.34
CA GLU A 75 -5.60 3.11 11.53
C GLU A 75 -6.57 2.33 12.43
N SER A 76 -7.85 2.29 12.07
CA SER A 76 -8.87 1.60 12.86
C SER A 76 -8.85 0.09 12.65
N ASP A 77 -9.45 -0.67 13.58
CA ASP A 77 -9.55 -2.13 13.45
C ASP A 77 -10.43 -2.54 12.27
N GLU A 78 -11.46 -1.74 11.95
CA GLU A 78 -12.31 -1.91 10.78
C GLU A 78 -11.50 -1.79 9.50
N CYS A 79 -10.61 -0.81 9.41
CA CYS A 79 -9.74 -0.64 8.24
C CYS A 79 -8.69 -1.74 8.12
N VAL A 80 -8.07 -2.13 9.23
CA VAL A 80 -7.16 -3.28 9.30
C VAL A 80 -7.86 -4.54 8.74
N ALA A 81 -9.08 -4.82 9.20
CA ALA A 81 -9.85 -5.98 8.76
C ALA A 81 -10.30 -5.89 7.30
N ALA A 82 -10.79 -4.72 6.86
CA ALA A 82 -11.29 -4.48 5.51
C ALA A 82 -10.20 -4.62 4.46
N CYS A 83 -9.00 -4.10 4.74
CA CYS A 83 -7.84 -4.19 3.86
C CYS A 83 -7.09 -5.52 3.96
N GLY A 84 -7.47 -6.40 4.90
CA GLY A 84 -6.86 -7.72 5.04
C GLY A 84 -5.45 -7.69 5.61
N VAL A 85 -5.09 -6.64 6.36
CA VAL A 85 -3.78 -6.52 7.02
C VAL A 85 -3.86 -6.95 8.49
N ASP A 86 -2.71 -7.15 9.13
CA ASP A 86 -2.62 -7.54 10.54
C ASP A 86 -1.76 -6.53 11.32
N ARG A 87 -2.20 -6.16 12.53
CA ARG A 87 -1.47 -5.22 13.38
C ARG A 87 -0.12 -5.75 13.88
N LYS A 88 0.10 -7.07 13.79
CA LYS A 88 1.33 -7.77 14.15
C LYS A 88 2.25 -7.99 12.96
N THR A 89 1.93 -7.42 11.80
CA THR A 89 2.82 -7.45 10.63
C THR A 89 4.16 -6.82 10.98
N VAL A 90 5.23 -7.62 10.88
CA VAL A 90 6.62 -7.17 11.00
C VAL A 90 7.25 -7.23 9.62
N GLY A 91 7.64 -6.07 9.12
CA GLY A 91 8.02 -5.92 7.71
C GLY A 91 6.81 -6.08 6.78
N ILE A 92 6.84 -5.39 5.66
CA ILE A 92 5.81 -5.51 4.62
C ILE A 92 6.51 -6.08 3.40
N SER A 93 6.09 -7.27 2.97
CA SER A 93 6.54 -7.82 1.69
C SER A 93 5.55 -7.40 0.62
N SER A 94 6.08 -6.97 -0.51
CA SER A 94 5.30 -6.64 -1.69
C SER A 94 4.71 -7.88 -2.38
N ASP A 95 5.34 -9.05 -2.23
CA ASP A 95 4.81 -10.34 -2.71
C ASP A 95 3.42 -10.67 -2.14
N ALA A 96 3.10 -10.15 -0.94
CA ALA A 96 1.79 -10.34 -0.31
C ALA A 96 0.65 -9.77 -1.17
N MET A 97 0.91 -8.73 -1.96
CA MET A 97 -0.07 -8.13 -2.88
C MET A 97 -0.51 -9.08 -3.99
N MET A 98 0.32 -10.08 -4.33
CA MET A 98 0.00 -11.06 -5.37
C MET A 98 -0.86 -12.21 -4.84
N GLU A 99 -1.03 -12.32 -3.52
CA GLU A 99 -1.84 -13.37 -2.91
C GLU A 99 -3.33 -13.05 -3.11
N ALA A 100 -4.04 -13.91 -3.87
CA ALA A 100 -5.41 -13.62 -4.33
C ALA A 100 -6.40 -13.27 -3.19
N GLY A 101 -6.22 -13.86 -2.01
CA GLY A 101 -7.04 -13.56 -0.83
C GLY A 101 -6.78 -12.17 -0.24
N PHE A 102 -5.53 -11.72 -0.25
CA PHE A 102 -5.15 -10.39 0.20
C PHE A 102 -5.58 -9.33 -0.82
N ALA A 103 -5.28 -9.53 -2.11
CA ALA A 103 -5.69 -8.63 -3.18
C ALA A 103 -7.21 -8.38 -3.21
N ALA A 104 -8.02 -9.42 -2.95
CA ALA A 104 -9.48 -9.27 -2.86
C ALA A 104 -9.93 -8.31 -1.75
N LYS A 105 -9.25 -8.32 -0.59
CA LYS A 105 -9.56 -7.43 0.54
C LYS A 105 -9.03 -6.03 0.31
N LEU A 106 -7.78 -5.90 -0.11
CA LEU A 106 -7.15 -4.61 -0.43
C LEU A 106 -7.94 -3.84 -1.51
N CYS A 107 -8.45 -4.55 -2.52
CA CYS A 107 -9.24 -3.96 -3.61
C CYS A 107 -10.75 -3.89 -3.33
N SER A 108 -11.18 -4.20 -2.11
CA SER A 108 -12.58 -4.04 -1.71
C SER A 108 -12.95 -2.56 -1.55
N PRO A 109 -14.20 -2.15 -1.85
CA PRO A 109 -14.63 -0.76 -1.62
C PRO A 109 -14.44 -0.30 -0.17
N ALA A 110 -14.63 -1.21 0.79
CA ALA A 110 -14.43 -0.92 2.21
C ALA A 110 -12.99 -0.48 2.53
N CYS A 111 -11.99 -1.02 1.83
CA CYS A 111 -10.60 -0.58 2.00
C CYS A 111 -10.30 0.67 1.16
N LEU A 112 -10.64 0.66 -0.13
CA LEU A 112 -10.27 1.72 -1.07
C LEU A 112 -10.87 3.08 -0.70
N ASP A 113 -12.12 3.11 -0.22
CA ASP A 113 -12.84 4.36 -0.03
C ASP A 113 -12.67 4.93 1.39
N TYR A 114 -12.28 4.11 2.36
CA TYR A 114 -12.33 4.46 3.79
C TYR A 114 -11.01 4.32 4.54
N CYS A 115 -9.97 3.71 3.95
CA CYS A 115 -8.70 3.42 4.64
C CYS A 115 -7.50 4.06 3.93
N PRO A 116 -7.46 5.39 3.84
CA PRO A 116 -6.52 6.12 2.97
C PRO A 116 -5.05 5.89 3.35
N ASN A 117 -4.72 5.67 4.62
CA ASN A 117 -3.33 5.46 5.04
C ASN A 117 -2.81 4.05 4.70
N ILE A 118 -3.63 3.00 4.84
CA ILE A 118 -3.30 1.67 4.32
C ILE A 118 -3.22 1.72 2.79
N LEU A 119 -4.16 2.40 2.15
CA LEU A 119 -4.18 2.51 0.69
C LEU A 119 -2.92 3.19 0.16
N ASP A 120 -2.52 4.33 0.74
CA ASP A 120 -1.29 5.05 0.39
C ASP A 120 -0.05 4.15 0.52
N LEU A 121 0.02 3.34 1.58
CA LEU A 121 1.15 2.43 1.80
C LEU A 121 1.28 1.43 0.65
N TYR A 122 0.20 0.75 0.29
CA TYR A 122 0.24 -0.27 -0.76
C TYR A 122 0.30 0.32 -2.16
N PHE A 123 -0.23 1.53 -2.36
CA PHE A 123 -0.07 2.28 -3.60
C PHE A 123 1.42 2.61 -3.84
N ASN A 124 2.10 3.14 -2.83
CA ASN A 124 3.52 3.45 -2.90
C ASN A 124 4.39 2.19 -3.00
N LEU A 125 3.98 1.09 -2.34
CA LEU A 125 4.67 -0.19 -2.46
C LEU A 125 4.59 -0.74 -3.89
N ALA A 126 3.39 -0.75 -4.48
CA ALA A 126 3.20 -1.16 -5.87
C ALA A 126 4.02 -0.30 -6.84
N ALA A 127 4.00 1.02 -6.65
CA ALA A 127 4.78 1.94 -7.47
C ALA A 127 6.29 1.67 -7.36
N GLY A 128 6.77 1.31 -6.15
CA GLY A 128 8.15 0.88 -5.92
C GLY A 128 8.54 -0.40 -6.67
N GLU A 129 7.56 -1.24 -7.01
CA GLU A 129 7.74 -2.44 -7.84
C GLU A 129 7.50 -2.19 -9.34
N GLY A 130 7.18 -0.96 -9.74
CA GLY A 130 6.82 -0.63 -11.11
C GLY A 130 5.39 -1.05 -11.50
N ALA A 131 4.53 -1.36 -10.53
CA ALA A 131 3.12 -1.65 -10.72
C ALA A 131 2.22 -0.48 -10.32
N PHE A 132 0.99 -0.47 -10.84
CA PHE A 132 -0.03 0.50 -10.47
C PHE A 132 -1.18 -0.21 -9.74
N LEU A 133 -1.42 0.16 -8.48
CA LEU A 133 -2.40 -0.53 -7.64
C LEU A 133 -3.83 -0.53 -8.24
N PRO A 134 -4.34 0.55 -8.86
CA PRO A 134 -5.63 0.51 -9.54
C PRO A 134 -5.71 -0.53 -10.66
N ASP A 135 -4.66 -0.70 -11.47
CA ASP A 135 -4.62 -1.71 -12.53
C ASP A 135 -4.66 -3.13 -11.93
N LEU A 136 -3.95 -3.36 -10.83
CA LEU A 136 -4.02 -4.61 -10.07
C LEU A 136 -5.44 -4.89 -9.57
N CYS A 137 -6.11 -3.86 -9.03
CA CYS A 137 -7.47 -3.99 -8.53
C CYS A 137 -8.50 -4.24 -9.64
N ASP A 138 -8.32 -3.63 -10.82
CA ASP A 138 -9.17 -3.91 -11.97
C ASP A 138 -8.95 -5.33 -12.50
N ALA A 139 -7.69 -5.77 -12.59
CA ALA A 139 -7.35 -7.15 -12.95
C ALA A 139 -7.96 -8.16 -11.96
N GLN A 140 -7.90 -7.87 -10.65
CA GLN A 140 -8.50 -8.69 -9.61
C GLN A 140 -10.04 -8.79 -9.74
N ARG A 141 -10.71 -7.72 -10.16
CA ARG A 141 -12.17 -7.70 -10.38
C ARG A 141 -12.59 -8.48 -11.62
N ILE A 142 -11.81 -8.39 -12.69
CA ILE A 142 -12.13 -9.04 -13.97
C ILE A 142 -11.78 -10.52 -13.92
N ASN A 143 -10.62 -10.89 -13.37
CA ASN A 143 -10.14 -12.27 -13.39
C ASN A 143 -9.14 -12.59 -12.26
N PRO A 144 -9.63 -12.93 -11.05
CA PRO A 144 -8.77 -13.13 -9.89
C PRO A 144 -7.77 -14.29 -10.04
N HIS A 145 -8.03 -15.26 -10.91
CA HIS A 145 -7.14 -16.41 -11.16
C HIS A 145 -6.01 -16.13 -12.18
N ARG A 146 -6.16 -15.12 -13.05
CA ARG A 146 -5.21 -14.84 -14.14
C ARG A 146 -4.20 -13.74 -13.80
N SER A 147 -4.58 -12.83 -12.89
CA SER A 147 -3.76 -11.70 -12.43
C SER A 147 -2.39 -12.14 -11.86
N MET A 148 -2.33 -13.30 -11.19
CA MET A 148 -1.07 -13.85 -10.66
C MET A 148 -0.03 -14.25 -11.72
N LEU A 149 -0.44 -14.56 -12.95
CA LEU A 149 0.44 -15.07 -14.01
C LEU A 149 1.02 -13.98 -14.91
N GLU A 150 0.29 -12.88 -15.13
CA GLU A 150 0.70 -11.83 -16.07
C GLU A 150 1.73 -10.87 -15.47
N ASN A 151 1.74 -10.67 -14.15
CA ASN A 151 2.71 -9.78 -13.48
C ASN A 151 4.12 -10.39 -13.33
N LEU A 152 4.23 -11.73 -13.37
CA LEU A 152 5.52 -12.43 -13.42
C LEU A 152 6.22 -12.32 -14.80
N SER A 153 5.48 -11.90 -15.84
CA SER A 153 5.96 -11.90 -17.22
C SER A 153 6.40 -10.52 -17.74
N SER A 154 6.20 -9.45 -16.97
CA SER A 154 6.49 -8.07 -17.42
C SER A 154 7.77 -7.50 -16.82
N GLY A 155 8.87 -8.26 -16.92
CA GLY A 155 10.23 -7.74 -16.84
C GLY A 155 10.79 -7.33 -18.21
N ALA A 156 9.93 -6.88 -19.13
CA ALA A 156 10.33 -6.51 -20.49
C ALA A 156 10.64 -5.01 -20.57
N ALA A 157 11.89 -4.65 -20.31
CA ALA A 157 12.42 -3.35 -20.71
C ALA A 157 12.22 -3.17 -22.24
N PRO A 158 11.76 -2.00 -22.72
CA PRO A 158 11.68 -1.76 -24.15
C PRO A 158 13.10 -1.73 -24.73
N GLY A 159 13.47 -2.82 -25.42
CA GLY A 159 14.70 -2.88 -26.20
C GLY A 159 14.68 -1.87 -27.35
N PRO A 160 15.85 -1.38 -27.80
CA PRO A 160 15.91 -0.32 -28.79
C PRO A 160 15.31 -0.80 -30.11
N VAL A 161 14.42 0.03 -30.67
CA VAL A 161 13.91 -0.13 -32.02
C VAL A 161 15.08 -0.07 -33.00
N SER A 162 15.42 -1.20 -33.63
CA SER A 162 16.29 -1.21 -34.81
C SER A 162 15.49 -0.70 -36.00
N GLU A 163 15.80 0.52 -36.44
CA GLU A 163 15.37 1.04 -37.72
C GLU A 163 15.97 0.19 -38.84
N THR A 164 15.17 -0.67 -39.44
CA THR A 164 15.54 -1.42 -40.64
C THR A 164 15.49 -0.49 -41.85
N SER A 165 16.64 0.06 -42.25
CA SER A 165 16.81 0.73 -43.55
C SER A 165 16.73 -0.29 -44.70
N PRO A 166 16.04 -0.01 -45.82
CA PRO A 166 15.98 -0.93 -46.94
C PRO A 166 17.24 -0.84 -47.81
N GLY A 167 17.95 -1.95 -47.96
CA GLY A 167 19.06 -2.14 -48.92
C GLY A 167 18.64 -3.03 -50.10
N PRO A 168 19.30 -2.92 -51.27
CA PRO A 168 18.70 -3.23 -52.55
C PRO A 168 18.73 -4.72 -52.94
N VAL A 169 17.80 -5.04 -53.83
CA VAL A 169 17.62 -6.28 -54.58
C VAL A 169 18.89 -6.76 -55.29
N SER A 170 19.09 -8.08 -55.31
CA SER A 170 19.82 -8.77 -56.37
C SER A 170 19.20 -10.15 -56.59
N GLU A 171 18.68 -10.33 -57.80
CA GLU A 171 18.23 -11.57 -58.40
C GLU A 171 19.37 -12.59 -58.47
N ASP A 172 19.10 -13.87 -58.20
CA ASP A 172 19.59 -14.95 -59.07
C ASP A 172 18.81 -16.26 -58.90
N LEU A 173 18.78 -17.03 -59.98
CA LEU A 173 17.82 -18.04 -60.46
C LEU A 173 17.47 -19.26 -59.58
N PRO A 174 16.35 -19.98 -59.90
CA PRO A 174 15.95 -21.24 -59.26
C PRO A 174 16.60 -22.46 -59.94
N ALA A 175 17.01 -23.46 -59.17
CA ALA A 175 17.38 -24.78 -59.70
C ALA A 175 16.83 -25.92 -58.84
N LEU A 176 16.35 -26.94 -59.55
CA LEU A 176 15.47 -28.05 -59.16
C LEU A 176 15.95 -28.96 -58.03
N ALA A 177 14.97 -29.52 -57.33
CA ALA A 177 15.07 -30.69 -56.47
C ALA A 177 15.50 -31.97 -57.23
N PRO A 178 16.01 -32.96 -56.50
CA PRO A 178 15.48 -34.30 -56.65
C PRO A 178 15.16 -34.97 -55.29
N ALA A 179 14.10 -35.77 -55.29
CA ALA A 179 13.78 -36.77 -54.28
C ALA A 179 14.12 -38.18 -54.85
N PRO A 180 13.79 -39.28 -54.16
CA PRO A 180 14.28 -39.76 -52.86
C PRO A 180 14.89 -41.19 -53.02
N MET A 181 15.30 -41.82 -51.92
CA MET A 181 15.29 -43.29 -51.77
C MET A 181 14.50 -43.66 -50.53
#